data_AF-A0A930LF83-F1
#
_entry.id   AF-A0A930LF83-F1
#
_cell.length_a   1.000
_cell.length_b   1.000
_cell.length_c   1.000
_cell.angle_alpha   90.00
_cell.angle_beta   90.00
_cell.angle_gamma   90.00
#
_symmetry.space_group_name_H-M   'P 1'
#
loop_
_entity.id
_entity.type
_entity.pdbx_description
1 polymer ?
#
loop_
_entity_poly.entity_id
_entity_poly.type
_entity_poly.pdbx_seq_one_letter_code
_entity_poly.pdbx_strand_id
1 'polypeptide(L)'
;STLQVPTPAYSDRVLTRLIEETANGPALITSLQKEVEGIKPVNPKMSKEARARVVTPEMEAGLVYLPHPQDTTLGGDWVNEMLKEWVSFPHAKHDDTVDAMTQALAHLKDAVPGSIHSPNETGARIPRMAPSMYRLRR
;
A
#
# COMPACT_ATOMS: atom_id res chain seq x y z
N SER A 1 -15.73 -31.58 3.39
CA SER A 1 -16.36 -30.26 3.48
C SER A 1 -15.26 -29.23 3.44
N THR A 2 -15.04 -28.59 2.30
CA THR A 2 -13.93 -27.65 2.11
C THR A 2 -14.32 -26.32 2.74
N LEU A 3 -13.63 -25.93 3.81
CA LEU A 3 -13.80 -24.62 4.41
C LEU A 3 -13.28 -23.56 3.42
N GLN A 4 -14.20 -22.96 2.69
CA GLN A 4 -13.94 -21.77 1.90
C GLN A 4 -13.83 -20.61 2.90
N VAL A 5 -12.60 -20.24 3.27
CA VAL A 5 -12.38 -19.02 4.05
C VAL A 5 -12.71 -17.86 3.10
N PRO A 6 -13.77 -17.07 3.35
CA PRO A 6 -14.08 -15.94 2.49
C PRO A 6 -12.90 -14.98 2.51
N THR A 7 -12.34 -14.66 1.35
CA THR A 7 -11.37 -13.58 1.21
C THR A 7 -12.09 -12.29 1.59
N PRO A 8 -11.72 -11.62 2.69
CA PRO A 8 -12.35 -10.35 3.03
C PRO A 8 -12.03 -9.34 1.94
N ALA A 9 -13.01 -8.50 1.60
CA ALA A 9 -12.74 -7.35 0.76
C ALA A 9 -11.62 -6.53 1.44
N TYR A 10 -10.55 -6.23 0.70
CA TYR A 10 -9.39 -5.50 1.25
C TYR A 10 -9.80 -4.20 1.94
N SER A 11 -10.93 -3.59 1.53
CA SER A 11 -11.55 -2.42 2.16
C SER A 11 -11.65 -2.52 3.67
N ASP A 12 -11.95 -3.72 4.20
CA ASP A 12 -12.26 -3.96 5.62
C ASP A 12 -10.98 -4.08 6.45
N ARG A 13 -9.82 -4.15 5.79
CA ARG A 13 -8.49 -4.22 6.40
C ARG A 13 -7.65 -2.97 6.15
N VAL A 14 -8.20 -1.97 5.45
CA VAL A 14 -7.53 -0.70 5.18
C VAL A 14 -7.92 0.32 6.23
N LEU A 15 -6.98 0.59 7.15
CA LEU A 15 -7.14 1.55 8.24
C LEU A 15 -6.89 2.99 7.80
N THR A 16 -6.07 3.20 6.77
CA THR A 16 -5.69 4.54 6.32
C THR A 16 -5.60 4.57 4.80
N ARG A 17 -6.19 5.60 4.21
CA ARG A 17 -6.24 5.88 2.77
C ARG A 17 -5.57 7.22 2.53
N LEU A 18 -4.41 7.21 1.90
CA LEU A 18 -3.69 8.43 1.56
C LEU A 18 -4.23 8.99 0.24
N ILE A 19 -4.61 10.26 0.22
CA ILE A 19 -5.09 10.94 -1.00
C ILE A 19 -4.29 12.22 -1.20
N GLU A 20 -3.70 12.38 -2.38
CA GLU A 20 -2.92 13.58 -2.71
C GLU A 20 -3.81 14.82 -2.80
N GLU A 21 -3.37 15.91 -2.17
CA GLU A 21 -4.02 17.21 -2.27
C GLU A 21 -3.77 17.83 -3.64
N THR A 22 -4.72 17.67 -4.56
CA THR A 22 -4.70 18.39 -5.84
C THR A 22 -5.34 19.78 -5.72
N ALA A 23 -5.23 20.62 -6.75
CA ALA A 23 -5.73 22.01 -6.72
C ALA A 23 -7.24 22.15 -6.43
N ASN A 24 -8.06 21.12 -6.71
CA ASN A 24 -9.49 21.05 -6.35
C ASN A 24 -9.76 20.16 -5.11
N GLY A 25 -8.69 19.66 -4.49
CA GLY A 25 -8.67 18.57 -3.52
C GLY A 25 -9.40 18.82 -2.19
N PRO A 26 -9.34 20.00 -1.55
CA PRO A 26 -9.85 20.15 -0.19
C PRO A 26 -11.35 19.87 -0.04
N ALA A 27 -12.18 20.36 -0.97
CA ALA A 27 -13.62 20.16 -0.91
C ALA A 27 -14.02 18.70 -1.21
N LEU A 28 -13.35 18.06 -2.17
CA LEU A 28 -13.57 16.66 -2.52
C LEU A 28 -13.10 15.72 -1.41
N ILE A 29 -11.90 15.94 -0.86
CA ILE A 29 -11.36 15.17 0.26
C ILE A 29 -12.26 15.31 1.49
N THR A 30 -12.72 16.53 1.82
CA THR A 30 -13.66 16.75 2.93
C THR A 30 -14.98 16.02 2.72
N SER A 31 -15.46 15.94 1.47
CA SER A 31 -16.69 15.22 1.15
C SER A 31 -16.49 13.71 1.27
N LEU A 32 -15.38 13.19 0.72
CA LEU A 32 -15.01 11.78 0.81
C LEU A 32 -14.78 11.34 2.27
N GLN A 33 -14.21 12.19 3.12
CA GLN A 33 -14.01 11.92 4.54
C GLN A 33 -15.32 11.71 5.32
N LYS A 34 -16.45 12.21 4.81
CA LYS A 34 -17.76 11.96 5.43
C LYS A 34 -18.31 10.57 5.10
N GLU A 35 -17.85 9.98 3.99
CA GLU A 35 -18.36 8.71 3.46
C GLU A 35 -17.38 7.55 3.68
N VAL A 36 -16.08 7.85 3.75
CA VAL A 36 -15.01 6.86 3.80
C VAL A 36 -14.08 7.16 4.96
N GLU A 37 -13.99 6.20 5.88
CA GLU A 37 -13.11 6.30 7.04
C GLU A 37 -11.63 6.18 6.67
N GLY A 38 -10.79 6.82 7.48
CA GLY A 38 -9.33 6.72 7.39
C GLY A 38 -8.70 7.51 6.24
N ILE A 39 -9.44 8.40 5.56
CA ILE A 39 -8.85 9.28 4.54
C ILE A 39 -7.94 10.33 5.19
N LYS A 40 -6.67 10.32 4.77
CA LYS A 40 -5.65 11.28 5.16
C LYS A 40 -5.12 12.00 3.92
N PRO A 41 -5.27 13.34 3.84
CA PRO A 41 -4.65 14.11 2.77
C PRO A 41 -3.13 14.06 2.88
N VAL A 42 -2.45 14.04 1.74
CA VAL A 42 -0.98 14.11 1.66
C VAL A 42 -0.55 15.14 0.62
N ASN A 43 0.51 15.87 0.93
CA ASN A 43 1.12 16.84 0.03
C ASN A 43 2.59 16.48 -0.16
N PRO A 44 2.98 15.84 -1.28
CA PRO A 44 4.34 15.39 -1.50
C PRO A 44 5.31 16.57 -1.62
N LYS A 45 6.30 16.64 -0.72
CA LYS A 45 7.28 17.74 -0.67
C LYS A 45 8.52 17.52 -1.56
N MET A 46 8.72 16.30 -2.04
CA MET A 46 9.88 15.88 -2.84
C MET A 46 9.44 15.46 -4.23
N SER A 47 10.35 15.54 -5.22
CA SER A 47 10.11 14.97 -6.55
C SER A 47 9.81 13.48 -6.46
N LYS A 48 9.13 12.94 -7.48
CA LYS A 48 8.81 11.51 -7.55
C LYS A 48 10.09 10.66 -7.48
N GLU A 49 11.16 11.06 -8.17
CA GLU A 49 12.42 10.30 -8.12
C GLU A 49 13.09 10.37 -6.75
N ALA A 50 13.04 11.53 -6.09
CA ALA A 50 13.56 11.66 -4.74
C ALA A 50 12.78 10.76 -3.75
N ARG A 51 11.46 10.67 -3.86
CA ARG A 51 10.63 9.75 -3.06
C ARG A 51 10.96 8.28 -3.34
N ALA A 52 11.12 7.89 -4.60
CA ALA A 52 11.50 6.52 -4.98
C ALA A 52 12.87 6.13 -4.39
N ARG A 53 13.84 7.05 -4.40
CA ARG A 53 15.16 6.81 -3.78
C ARG A 53 15.07 6.59 -2.28
N VAL A 54 14.19 7.32 -1.58
CA VAL A 54 14.06 7.23 -0.12
C VAL A 54 13.59 5.85 0.35
N VAL A 55 12.77 5.15 -0.44
CA VAL A 55 12.22 3.82 -0.08
C VAL A 55 13.03 2.64 -0.62
N THR A 56 14.08 2.92 -1.42
CA THR A 56 14.95 1.90 -2.00
C THR A 56 15.59 0.99 -0.94
N PRO A 57 16.11 1.50 0.20
CA PRO A 57 16.72 0.64 1.23
C PRO A 57 15.78 -0.44 1.77
N GLU A 58 14.51 -0.10 2.01
CA GLU A 58 13.50 -1.03 2.51
C GLU A 58 13.17 -2.11 1.48
N MET A 59 13.10 -1.74 0.20
CA MET A 59 12.88 -2.67 -0.90
C MET A 59 14.07 -3.62 -1.08
N GLU A 60 15.30 -3.11 -1.10
CA GLU A 60 16.53 -3.91 -1.27
C GLU A 60 16.80 -4.84 -0.07
N ALA A 61 16.42 -4.41 1.13
CA ALA A 61 16.47 -5.24 2.33
C ALA A 61 15.40 -6.36 2.34
N GLY A 62 14.45 -6.35 1.40
CA GLY A 62 13.38 -7.32 1.32
C GLY A 62 12.30 -7.13 2.39
N LEU A 63 12.09 -5.89 2.84
CA LEU A 63 11.06 -5.54 3.83
C LEU A 63 9.69 -5.26 3.20
N VAL A 64 9.62 -5.21 1.87
CA VAL A 64 8.39 -5.03 1.10
C VAL A 64 7.97 -6.38 0.50
N TYR A 65 6.75 -6.81 0.81
CA TYR A 65 6.17 -8.05 0.32
C TYR A 65 4.99 -7.74 -0.60
N LEU A 66 5.00 -8.33 -1.79
CA LEU A 66 3.92 -8.24 -2.77
C LEU A 66 3.26 -9.62 -2.89
N PRO A 67 1.95 -9.69 -3.18
CA PRO A 67 1.33 -10.95 -3.56
C PRO A 67 2.01 -11.52 -4.80
N HIS A 68 2.01 -12.84 -4.94
CA HIS A 68 2.50 -13.44 -6.18
C HIS A 68 1.58 -13.04 -7.34
N PRO A 69 2.08 -12.78 -8.57
CA PRO A 69 1.23 -12.28 -9.65
C PRO A 69 0.05 -13.17 -10.04
N GLN A 70 0.14 -14.48 -9.76
CA GLN A 70 -0.92 -15.46 -9.98
C GLN A 70 -1.74 -15.79 -8.73
N ASP A 71 -1.49 -15.11 -7.60
CA ASP A 71 -2.26 -15.29 -6.38
C ASP A 71 -3.63 -14.62 -6.50
N THR A 72 -4.66 -15.42 -6.71
CA THR A 72 -6.05 -14.94 -6.78
C THR A 72 -6.69 -14.74 -5.40
N THR A 73 -6.06 -15.24 -4.33
CA THR A 73 -6.53 -15.05 -2.96
C THR A 73 -6.22 -13.65 -2.47
N LEU A 74 -5.04 -13.13 -2.82
CA LEU A 74 -4.62 -11.76 -2.51
C LEU A 74 -4.84 -10.77 -3.66
N GLY A 75 -5.27 -11.27 -4.83
CA GLY A 75 -5.49 -10.46 -6.03
C GLY A 75 -4.19 -9.85 -6.55
N GLY A 76 -3.23 -10.68 -6.96
CA GLY A 76 -1.89 -10.26 -7.38
C GLY A 76 -1.73 -9.90 -8.86
N ASP A 77 -2.80 -9.91 -9.66
CA ASP A 77 -2.76 -9.66 -11.10
C ASP A 77 -2.17 -8.29 -11.49
N TRP A 78 -2.31 -7.28 -10.62
CA TRP A 78 -1.71 -5.94 -10.79
C TRP A 78 -0.18 -5.90 -10.63
N VAL A 79 0.44 -6.89 -9.98
CA VAL A 79 1.86 -6.84 -9.57
C VAL A 79 2.80 -6.75 -10.76
N ASN A 80 2.50 -7.43 -11.86
CA ASN A 80 3.36 -7.40 -13.06
C ASN A 80 3.37 -6.02 -13.71
N GLU A 81 2.22 -5.35 -13.80
CA GLU A 81 2.15 -4.00 -14.36
C GLU A 81 2.84 -2.99 -13.45
N MET A 82 2.65 -3.11 -12.14
CA MET A 82 3.39 -2.32 -11.15
C MET A 82 4.92 -2.50 -11.31
N LEU A 83 5.41 -3.74 -11.41
CA LEU A 83 6.85 -4.00 -11.58
C LEU A 83 7.40 -3.41 -12.89
N LYS A 84 6.66 -3.50 -14.00
CA LYS A 84 7.05 -2.87 -15.26
C LYS A 84 7.19 -1.36 -15.12
N GLU A 85 6.25 -0.73 -14.42
CA GLU A 85 6.28 0.71 -14.15
C GLU A 85 7.51 1.07 -13.31
N TRP A 86 7.73 0.38 -12.20
CA TRP A 86 8.85 0.62 -11.28
C TRP A 86 10.23 0.42 -11.92
N VAL A 87 10.39 -0.61 -12.76
CA VAL A 87 11.66 -0.87 -13.47
C VAL A 87 11.91 0.15 -14.58
N SER A 88 10.85 0.70 -15.16
CA SER A 88 10.95 1.68 -16.24
C SER A 88 11.00 3.13 -15.75
N PHE A 89 10.71 3.38 -14.48
CA PHE A 89 10.74 4.69 -13.86
C PHE A 89 12.17 5.28 -13.83
N PRO A 90 12.39 6.57 -14.15
CA PRO A 90 11.41 7.63 -14.34
C PRO A 90 10.96 7.84 -15.80
N HIS A 91 11.25 6.90 -16.69
CA HIS A 91 11.02 7.03 -18.14
C HIS A 91 9.75 6.31 -18.62
N ALA A 92 9.03 5.67 -17.71
CA ALA A 92 7.73 5.06 -17.97
C ALA A 92 6.69 6.12 -18.37
N LYS A 93 5.71 5.71 -19.17
CA LYS A 93 4.57 6.57 -19.55
C LYS A 93 3.66 6.89 -18.35
N HIS A 94 3.61 5.98 -17.38
CA HIS A 94 2.80 6.06 -16.18
C HIS A 94 3.73 5.90 -14.96
N ASP A 95 3.38 6.53 -13.85
CA ASP A 95 4.12 6.49 -12.59
C ASP A 95 3.21 6.47 -11.36
N ASP A 96 1.93 6.15 -11.57
CA ASP A 96 0.88 6.17 -10.54
C ASP A 96 1.17 5.16 -9.42
N THR A 97 1.67 3.97 -9.77
CA THR A 97 2.02 2.94 -8.77
C THR A 97 3.31 3.27 -8.02
N VAL A 98 4.24 3.98 -8.67
CA VAL A 98 5.44 4.52 -8.01
C VAL A 98 5.04 5.56 -6.97
N ASP A 99 4.12 6.44 -7.32
CA ASP A 99 3.60 7.43 -6.39
C ASP A 99 2.86 6.81 -5.21
N ALA A 100 1.91 5.92 -5.49
CA ALA A 100 1.12 5.29 -4.45
C ALA A 100 1.99 4.51 -3.45
N MET A 101 2.92 3.67 -3.93
CA MET A 101 3.74 2.85 -3.04
C MET A 101 4.79 3.67 -2.29
N THR A 102 5.40 4.70 -2.88
CA THR A 102 6.34 5.57 -2.15
C THR A 102 5.66 6.33 -1.01
N GLN A 103 4.44 6.85 -1.23
CA GLN A 103 3.65 7.51 -0.18
C GLN A 103 3.25 6.51 0.92
N ALA A 104 2.81 5.30 0.55
CA ALA A 104 2.45 4.26 1.50
C ALA A 104 3.63 3.85 2.38
N LEU A 105 4.81 3.60 1.79
CA LEU A 105 6.02 3.20 2.52
C LEU A 105 6.53 4.32 3.43
N ALA A 106 6.50 5.58 2.98
CA ALA A 106 6.84 6.71 3.83
C ALA A 106 5.90 6.82 5.03
N HIS A 107 4.59 6.66 4.81
CA HIS A 107 3.61 6.67 5.90
C HIS A 107 3.82 5.54 6.90
N LEU A 108 4.11 4.33 6.43
CA LEU A 108 4.39 3.17 7.28
C LEU A 108 5.67 3.35 8.11
N LYS A 109 6.67 4.05 7.57
CA LYS A 109 7.92 4.35 8.26
C LYS A 109 7.75 5.37 9.38
N ASP A 110 6.90 6.38 9.16
CA ASP A 110 6.60 7.43 10.14
C ASP A 110 5.59 6.97 11.19
N ALA A 111 4.85 5.90 10.94
CA ALA A 111 3.92 5.33 11.91
C ALA A 111 4.68 4.80 13.13
N VAL A 112 4.43 5.38 14.31
CA VAL A 112 5.03 4.93 15.58
C VAL A 112 4.71 3.44 15.79
N PRO A 113 5.71 2.58 16.05
CA PRO A 113 5.48 1.18 16.36
C PRO A 113 4.54 1.07 17.58
N GLY A 114 3.33 0.54 17.36
CA GLY A 114 2.32 0.36 18.41
C GLY A 114 1.12 1.31 18.36
N SER A 115 1.11 2.34 17.50
CA SER A 115 -0.08 3.19 17.30
C SER A 115 -0.95 2.66 16.14
N ILE A 116 -1.33 1.39 16.20
CA ILE A 116 -2.46 0.90 15.40
C ILE A 116 -3.71 1.20 16.23
N HIS A 117 -4.37 2.31 15.94
CA HIS A 117 -5.70 2.58 16.49
C HIS A 117 -6.67 1.58 15.87
N SER A 118 -6.94 0.48 16.58
CA SER A 118 -8.03 -0.43 16.24
C SER A 118 -9.33 0.16 16.80
N PRO A 119 -10.35 0.45 15.98
CA PRO A 119 -11.66 0.87 16.49
C PRO A 119 -12.36 -0.23 17.30
N ASN A 120 -11.89 -1.48 17.24
CA ASN A 120 -12.50 -2.61 17.95
C ASN A 120 -11.42 -3.55 18.51
N GLU A 121 -11.15 -3.43 19.80
CA GLU A 121 -10.37 -4.41 20.55
C GLU A 121 -11.18 -5.71 20.72
N THR A 122 -10.90 -6.70 19.87
CA THR A 122 -11.17 -8.11 20.22
C THR A 122 -10.11 -9.02 19.62
N GLY A 123 -8.93 -9.04 20.24
CA GLY A 123 -8.21 -10.26 20.62
C GLY A 123 -7.82 -11.34 19.59
N ALA A 124 -7.87 -11.12 18.27
CA ALA A 124 -7.43 -12.14 17.32
C ALA A 124 -5.95 -11.95 16.91
N ARG A 125 -5.07 -12.79 17.48
CA ARG A 125 -3.66 -12.90 17.08
C ARG A 125 -3.55 -13.26 15.60
N ILE A 126 -2.73 -12.51 14.85
CA ILE A 126 -2.39 -12.82 13.45
C ILE A 126 -1.66 -14.18 13.41
N PRO A 127 -2.14 -15.19 12.64
CA PRO A 127 -1.46 -16.49 12.55
C PRO A 127 -0.09 -16.35 11.85
N ARG A 128 0.91 -17.10 12.34
CA ARG A 128 2.22 -17.23 11.68
C ARG A 128 2.07 -17.86 10.29
N MET A 129 2.82 -17.32 9.32
CA MET A 129 2.63 -17.38 7.86
C MET A 129 2.80 -18.76 7.21
N ALA A 130 2.09 -18.96 6.09
CA ALA A 130 2.18 -20.10 5.16
C ALA A 130 3.08 -19.79 3.93
N PRO A 131 3.58 -20.81 3.17
CA PRO A 131 4.81 -20.73 2.37
C PRO A 131 4.74 -20.11 0.94
N SER A 132 3.84 -19.16 0.65
CA SER A 132 3.60 -18.71 -0.75
C SER A 132 4.12 -17.30 -1.12
N MET A 133 5.06 -16.72 -0.36
CA MET A 133 5.59 -15.39 -0.68
C MET A 133 6.88 -15.46 -1.51
N TYR A 134 6.87 -14.83 -2.68
CA TYR A 134 8.09 -14.56 -3.43
C TYR A 134 8.80 -13.35 -2.84
N ARG A 135 10.09 -13.53 -2.55
CA ARG A 135 11.00 -12.48 -2.14
C ARG A 135 11.61 -11.88 -3.40
N LEU A 136 11.42 -10.57 -3.62
CA LEU A 136 12.14 -9.86 -4.67
C LEU A 136 13.63 -9.82 -4.29
N ARG A 137 14.43 -10.66 -4.94
CA ARG A 137 15.90 -10.52 -4.97
C ARG A 137 16.28 -10.14 -6.40
N ARG A 138 17.31 -9.29 -6.52
CA ARG A 138 17.93 -8.94 -7.80
C ARG A 138 18.33 -10.18 -8.59
#